data_AF-A0A2V8UIK1-F1
#
_entry.id   AF-A0A2V8UIK1-F1
#
_cell.length_a   1.000
_cell.length_b   1.000
_cell.length_c   1.000
_cell.angle_alpha   90.00
_cell.angle_beta   90.00
_cell.angle_gamma   90.00
#
_symmetry.space_group_name_H-M   'P 1'
#
loop_
_entity.id
_entity.type
_entity.pdbx_description
1 polymer ?
#
loop_
_entity_poly.entity_id
_entity_poly.type
_entity_poly.pdbx_seq_one_letter_code
_entity_poly.pdbx_strand_id
1 'polypeptide(L)'
;MIFDMQLTGARKPPHPVELRIDLMSIAFFTDEDARGPILVHYHIFKNAGSTVEYALRREFHEFFSTFEGPHPNSILTYDQLVEFVKSNPLLRAVSSHHLRYPTLRDDLRPVIDICVLRHPLDRLFSVYRFLREKYSGKSDLLHQAASELGCAAFFRQCLEKYPAWMRNVQVGILGPGDPSSAPAALAELSRIALLATTDFFDESLVVWEYALFPVFPGISLHYLAQNVTHSTPSTLESRLEELRRLCGRSLYDELLGANAEDMQLYEVASRMVRERFHQRPDCSQWLEEFRERNRALAYRCRTSLRARWRTRFPKHLDYSSQD
;
A
#
# COMPACT_ATOMS: atom_id res chain seq x y z
N MET A 1 -37.09 13.39 32.04
CA MET A 1 -35.87 12.74 32.59
C MET A 1 -35.15 12.10 31.43
N ILE A 2 -34.13 12.78 30.92
CA ILE A 2 -33.36 12.40 29.74
C ILE A 2 -32.15 11.62 30.24
N PHE A 3 -31.95 10.41 29.70
CA PHE A 3 -30.84 9.53 30.04
C PHE A 3 -29.53 10.10 29.49
N ASP A 4 -28.61 10.37 30.40
CA ASP A 4 -27.22 10.72 30.17
C ASP A 4 -26.47 9.46 29.73
N MET A 5 -25.99 9.43 28.48
CA MET A 5 -25.13 8.37 27.96
C MET A 5 -23.73 8.97 27.81
N GLN A 6 -22.92 8.79 28.86
CA GLN A 6 -21.53 9.20 28.91
C GLN A 6 -20.73 8.54 27.77
N LEU A 7 -20.30 9.35 26.81
CA LEU A 7 -19.26 9.02 25.85
C LEU A 7 -17.92 8.89 26.60
N THR A 8 -17.51 7.65 26.88
CA THR A 8 -16.20 7.35 27.46
C THR A 8 -15.12 7.45 26.38
N GLY A 9 -14.09 8.27 26.64
CA GLY A 9 -12.79 8.19 25.98
C GLY A 9 -12.51 9.18 24.85
N ALA A 10 -12.56 10.49 25.12
CA ALA A 10 -11.93 11.49 24.25
C ALA A 10 -10.40 11.27 24.21
N ARG A 11 -9.87 10.77 23.09
CA ARG A 11 -8.43 10.60 22.85
C ARG A 11 -7.75 11.99 22.91
N LYS A 12 -6.82 12.18 23.86
CA LYS A 12 -5.96 13.37 23.90
C LYS A 12 -5.06 13.41 22.64
N PRO A 13 -4.84 14.58 22.02
CA PRO A 13 -3.90 14.71 20.92
C PRO A 13 -2.49 14.37 21.44
N PRO A 14 -1.76 13.47 20.79
CA PRO A 14 -0.45 13.05 21.27
C PRO A 14 0.67 13.96 20.72
N HIS A 15 1.82 14.00 21.40
CA HIS A 15 2.97 14.84 21.05
C HIS A 15 3.45 14.58 19.61
N PRO A 16 3.81 15.59 18.80
CA PRO A 16 4.19 15.36 17.42
C PRO A 16 5.41 14.43 17.36
N VAL A 17 5.24 13.26 16.75
CA VAL A 17 6.37 12.57 16.11
C VAL A 17 6.91 13.59 15.12
N GLU A 18 8.21 13.87 15.15
CA GLU A 18 8.90 14.76 14.21
C GLU A 18 8.80 14.16 12.79
N LEU A 19 7.61 14.22 12.21
CA LEU A 19 7.42 14.18 10.78
C LEU A 19 8.00 15.50 10.28
N ARG A 20 8.95 15.42 9.34
CA ARG A 20 9.55 16.62 8.73
C ARG A 20 8.53 17.51 8.02
N ILE A 21 7.30 17.01 7.83
CA ILE A 21 6.14 17.82 7.53
C ILE A 21 5.50 18.15 8.87
N ASP A 22 5.56 19.43 9.24
CA ASP A 22 4.81 19.95 10.38
C ASP A 22 3.31 19.87 10.05
N LEU A 23 2.72 18.71 10.34
CA LEU A 23 1.28 18.47 10.19
C LEU A 23 0.47 19.40 11.10
N MET A 24 1.08 19.96 12.16
CA MET A 24 0.46 21.03 12.95
C MET A 24 0.41 22.33 12.15
N SER A 25 1.50 22.71 11.47
CA SER A 25 1.46 23.84 10.51
C SER A 25 0.41 23.64 9.42
N ILE A 26 0.20 22.41 8.91
CA ILE A 26 -0.89 22.11 7.95
C ILE A 26 -2.27 22.28 8.59
N ALA A 27 -2.44 21.94 9.86
CA ALA A 27 -3.69 22.14 10.60
C ALA A 27 -4.02 23.62 10.85
N PHE A 28 -3.05 24.54 10.75
CA PHE A 28 -3.22 25.98 10.96
C PHE A 28 -3.35 26.81 9.67
N PHE A 29 -3.45 26.20 8.48
CA PHE A 29 -3.72 26.94 7.25
C PHE A 29 -5.09 27.64 7.30
N THR A 30 -5.10 28.89 6.85
CA THR A 30 -6.18 29.89 6.97
C THR A 30 -7.41 29.59 6.10
N ASP A 31 -8.53 30.22 6.45
CA ASP A 31 -9.91 30.13 5.91
C ASP A 31 -10.08 30.06 4.37
N GLU A 32 -9.08 30.42 3.58
CA GLU A 32 -9.13 30.34 2.10
C GLU A 32 -9.04 28.90 1.56
N ASP A 33 -8.54 27.94 2.36
CA ASP A 33 -8.30 26.55 1.95
C ASP A 33 -9.15 25.55 2.75
N ALA A 34 -10.42 25.90 2.97
CA ALA A 34 -11.42 25.21 3.83
C ALA A 34 -11.62 23.69 3.59
N ARG A 35 -10.90 23.08 2.64
CA ARG A 35 -11.00 21.65 2.29
C ARG A 35 -9.93 20.78 2.93
N GLY A 36 -8.92 21.36 3.61
CA GLY A 36 -7.84 20.62 4.30
C GLY A 36 -6.93 19.80 3.36
N PRO A 37 -5.90 19.12 3.87
CA PRO A 37 -4.94 18.39 3.04
C PRO A 37 -5.57 17.25 2.25
N ILE A 38 -4.92 16.85 1.15
CA ILE A 38 -5.26 15.66 0.36
C ILE A 38 -4.18 14.59 0.51
N LEU A 39 -4.61 13.34 0.73
CA LEU A 39 -3.72 12.18 0.72
C LEU A 39 -3.49 11.72 -0.73
N VAL A 40 -2.22 11.56 -1.13
CA VAL A 40 -1.87 11.07 -2.47
C VAL A 40 -1.01 9.82 -2.34
N HIS A 41 -1.58 8.68 -2.72
CA HIS A 41 -0.91 7.38 -2.69
C HIS A 41 -0.30 7.02 -4.05
N TYR A 42 1.03 7.01 -4.08
CA TYR A 42 1.84 6.59 -5.22
C TYR A 42 1.99 5.07 -5.21
N HIS A 43 1.10 4.39 -5.94
CA HIS A 43 0.98 2.93 -5.90
C HIS A 43 2.05 2.27 -6.78
N ILE A 44 3.15 1.84 -6.18
CA ILE A 44 4.13 0.97 -6.84
C ILE A 44 3.55 -0.44 -6.97
N PHE A 45 3.53 -0.96 -8.20
CA PHE A 45 2.96 -2.28 -8.48
C PHE A 45 3.58 -3.38 -7.61
N LYS A 46 2.70 -4.13 -6.91
CA LYS A 46 3.01 -5.23 -5.98
C LYS A 46 3.67 -4.83 -4.65
N ASN A 47 3.57 -3.57 -4.24
CA ASN A 47 3.98 -3.09 -2.91
C ASN A 47 2.79 -2.91 -1.95
N ALA A 48 1.88 -3.89 -1.89
CA ALA A 48 0.67 -3.82 -1.04
C ALA A 48 -0.27 -2.62 -1.29
N GLY A 49 -0.16 -1.92 -2.43
CA GLY A 49 -0.98 -0.73 -2.68
C GLY A 49 -2.48 -1.01 -2.82
N SER A 50 -2.91 -2.21 -3.22
CA SER A 50 -4.34 -2.59 -3.14
C SER A 50 -4.86 -2.64 -1.70
N THR A 51 -4.02 -2.96 -0.73
CA THR A 51 -4.39 -2.95 0.70
C THR A 51 -4.51 -1.52 1.22
N VAL A 52 -3.58 -0.63 0.83
CA VAL A 52 -3.68 0.81 1.14
C VAL A 52 -4.93 1.41 0.48
N GLU A 53 -5.16 1.13 -0.79
CA GLU A 53 -6.37 1.55 -1.50
C GLU A 53 -7.63 1.08 -0.77
N TYR A 54 -7.68 -0.19 -0.33
CA TYR A 54 -8.81 -0.70 0.45
C TYR A 54 -9.04 0.11 1.72
N ALA A 55 -7.97 0.38 2.49
CA ALA A 55 -8.08 1.16 3.72
C ALA A 55 -8.57 2.58 3.45
N LEU A 56 -7.98 3.28 2.48
CA LEU A 56 -8.36 4.64 2.10
C LEU A 56 -9.79 4.71 1.55
N ARG A 57 -10.19 3.78 0.68
CA ARG A 57 -11.54 3.72 0.12
C ARG A 57 -12.59 3.47 1.21
N ARG A 58 -12.29 2.59 2.17
CA ARG A 58 -13.19 2.37 3.30
C ARG A 58 -13.29 3.61 4.17
N GLU A 59 -12.19 4.29 4.42
CA GLU A 59 -12.13 5.41 5.35
C GLU A 59 -12.78 6.68 4.78
N PHE A 60 -12.50 6.99 3.52
CA PHE A 60 -12.94 8.23 2.89
C PHE A 60 -14.20 8.07 2.03
N HIS A 61 -14.67 6.84 1.80
CA HIS A 61 -15.92 6.56 1.07
C HIS A 61 -16.01 7.30 -0.28
N GLU A 62 -16.97 8.21 -0.44
CA GLU A 62 -17.18 9.03 -1.64
C GLU A 62 -16.11 10.13 -1.83
N PHE A 63 -15.33 10.42 -0.79
CA PHE A 63 -14.18 11.32 -0.82
C PHE A 63 -12.88 10.62 -1.21
N PHE A 64 -12.93 9.37 -1.67
CA PHE A 64 -11.80 8.65 -2.23
C PHE A 64 -11.98 8.42 -3.74
N SER A 65 -10.90 8.55 -4.51
CA SER A 65 -10.90 8.14 -5.92
C SER A 65 -9.58 7.54 -6.36
N THR A 66 -9.64 6.74 -7.43
CA THR A 66 -8.45 6.26 -8.15
C THR A 66 -8.22 7.15 -9.36
N PHE A 67 -6.98 7.57 -9.57
CA PHE A 67 -6.60 8.44 -10.68
C PHE A 67 -5.76 7.67 -11.69
N GLU A 68 -6.38 7.23 -12.79
CA GLU A 68 -5.75 6.30 -13.74
C GLU A 68 -5.86 6.78 -15.18
N GLY A 69 -4.79 6.54 -15.95
CA GLY A 69 -4.75 6.81 -17.38
C GLY A 69 -5.46 5.73 -18.20
N PRO A 70 -5.59 5.94 -19.51
CA PRO A 70 -6.37 5.06 -20.40
C PRO A 70 -5.75 3.68 -20.63
N HIS A 71 -4.46 3.51 -20.33
CA HIS A 71 -3.70 2.27 -20.58
C HIS A 71 -2.92 1.82 -19.34
N PRO A 72 -2.63 0.52 -19.16
CA PRO A 72 -1.91 0.00 -17.98
C PRO A 72 -0.50 0.58 -17.74
N ASN A 73 0.12 1.11 -18.79
CA ASN A 73 1.47 1.70 -18.73
C ASN A 73 1.42 3.24 -18.83
N SER A 74 0.26 3.85 -18.56
CA SER A 74 0.14 5.31 -18.60
C SER A 74 1.07 5.94 -17.57
N ILE A 75 1.57 7.12 -17.86
CA ILE A 75 2.27 7.95 -16.88
C ILE A 75 1.50 9.25 -16.81
N LEU A 76 0.95 9.55 -15.64
CA LEU A 76 0.20 10.77 -15.39
C LEU A 76 1.13 11.82 -14.79
N THR A 77 0.98 13.04 -15.29
CA THR A 77 1.71 14.20 -14.80
C THR A 77 1.04 14.80 -13.57
N TYR A 78 1.78 15.62 -12.85
CA TYR A 78 1.23 16.35 -11.73
C TYR A 78 0.17 17.38 -12.12
N ASP A 79 0.35 18.07 -13.25
CA ASP A 79 -0.63 19.05 -13.71
C ASP A 79 -2.00 18.37 -13.95
N GLN A 80 -1.99 17.13 -14.45
CA GLN A 80 -3.21 16.33 -14.59
C GLN A 80 -3.80 15.92 -13.23
N LEU A 81 -2.96 15.62 -12.22
CA LEU A 81 -3.44 15.39 -10.85
C LEU A 81 -4.08 16.65 -10.26
N VAL A 82 -3.47 17.82 -10.48
CA VAL A 82 -3.99 19.12 -10.01
C VAL A 82 -5.35 19.39 -10.64
N GLU A 83 -5.49 19.21 -11.96
CA GLU A 83 -6.76 19.36 -12.67
C GLU A 83 -7.83 18.38 -12.14
N PHE A 84 -7.45 17.12 -11.93
CA PHE A 84 -8.34 16.10 -11.39
C PHE A 84 -8.84 16.46 -9.99
N VAL A 85 -7.95 16.91 -9.10
CA VAL A 85 -8.33 17.27 -7.72
C VAL A 85 -9.13 18.58 -7.70
N LYS A 86 -8.79 19.58 -8.53
CA LYS A 86 -9.57 20.82 -8.66
C LYS A 86 -11.00 20.55 -9.17
N SER A 87 -11.15 19.59 -10.07
CA SER A 87 -12.46 19.15 -10.59
C SER A 87 -13.26 18.31 -9.59
N ASN A 88 -12.60 17.75 -8.57
CA ASN A 88 -13.22 16.91 -7.54
C ASN A 88 -12.88 17.43 -6.14
N PRO A 89 -13.36 18.63 -5.78
CA PRO A 89 -12.82 19.36 -4.65
C PRO A 89 -13.16 18.75 -3.28
N LEU A 90 -14.14 17.84 -3.21
CA LEU A 90 -14.50 17.13 -1.99
C LEU A 90 -13.61 15.92 -1.70
N LEU A 91 -12.74 15.50 -2.63
CA LEU A 91 -11.83 14.38 -2.37
C LEU A 91 -11.02 14.63 -1.10
N ARG A 92 -10.56 13.57 -0.46
CA ARG A 92 -9.67 13.61 0.71
C ARG A 92 -8.50 12.65 0.52
N ALA A 93 -8.65 11.66 -0.36
CA ALA A 93 -7.59 10.74 -0.73
C ALA A 93 -7.68 10.32 -2.21
N VAL A 94 -6.51 10.20 -2.85
CA VAL A 94 -6.35 9.68 -4.21
C VAL A 94 -5.29 8.59 -4.21
N SER A 95 -5.51 7.53 -4.99
CA SER A 95 -4.52 6.48 -5.25
C SER A 95 -4.29 6.34 -6.76
N SER A 96 -3.04 6.13 -7.19
CA SER A 96 -2.72 5.96 -8.61
C SER A 96 -1.52 5.06 -8.82
N HIS A 97 -1.60 4.13 -9.79
CA HIS A 97 -0.44 3.37 -10.28
C HIS A 97 0.33 4.07 -11.40
N HIS A 98 -0.21 5.18 -11.91
CA HIS A 98 0.34 5.92 -13.05
C HIS A 98 1.06 7.21 -12.64
N LEU A 99 0.97 7.62 -11.37
CA LEU A 99 1.74 8.75 -10.85
C LEU A 99 3.20 8.36 -10.58
N ARG A 100 4.12 9.30 -10.83
CA ARG A 100 5.54 9.23 -10.45
C ARG A 100 5.82 10.18 -9.28
N TYR A 101 6.85 9.85 -8.51
CA TYR A 101 7.23 10.58 -7.31
C TYR A 101 8.48 11.45 -7.55
N PRO A 102 8.65 12.61 -6.90
CA PRO A 102 7.64 13.58 -6.52
C PRO A 102 7.44 14.62 -7.63
N THR A 103 6.31 15.30 -7.61
CA THR A 103 6.13 16.52 -8.39
C THR A 103 5.22 17.49 -7.64
N LEU A 104 5.37 17.59 -6.31
CA LEU A 104 4.50 18.48 -5.53
C LEU A 104 4.91 19.94 -5.76
N ARG A 105 3.93 20.77 -6.15
CA ARG A 105 4.05 22.22 -6.31
C ARG A 105 2.98 22.90 -5.44
N ASP A 106 3.13 24.20 -5.23
CA ASP A 106 2.26 24.99 -4.33
C ASP A 106 0.89 25.36 -4.95
N ASP A 107 0.50 24.76 -6.07
CA ASP A 107 -0.73 25.06 -6.82
C ASP A 107 -1.90 24.12 -6.50
N LEU A 108 -1.67 23.18 -5.57
CA LEU A 108 -2.67 22.34 -4.92
C LEU A 108 -2.71 22.64 -3.42
N ARG A 109 -3.87 22.43 -2.78
CA ARG A 109 -3.94 22.37 -1.30
C ARG A 109 -2.96 21.32 -0.76
N PRO A 110 -2.52 21.42 0.51
CA PRO A 110 -1.42 20.62 1.04
C PRO A 110 -1.55 19.12 0.75
N VAL A 111 -0.50 18.54 0.17
CA VAL A 111 -0.46 17.11 -0.17
C VAL A 111 0.28 16.34 0.91
N ILE A 112 -0.34 15.27 1.39
CA ILE A 112 0.27 14.28 2.26
C ILE A 112 0.51 13.03 1.41
N ASP A 113 1.77 12.77 1.08
CA ASP A 113 2.17 11.69 0.20
C ASP A 113 2.30 10.35 0.93
N ILE A 114 1.79 9.30 0.29
CA ILE A 114 1.84 7.92 0.76
C ILE A 114 2.66 7.11 -0.24
N CYS A 115 3.68 6.41 0.26
CA CYS A 115 4.44 5.46 -0.53
C CYS A 115 4.70 4.19 0.28
N VAL A 116 4.56 3.05 -0.38
CA VAL A 116 4.88 1.74 0.20
C VAL A 116 5.98 1.09 -0.61
N LEU A 117 7.04 0.68 0.07
CA LEU A 117 8.15 -0.08 -0.49
C LEU A 117 8.09 -1.54 -0.07
N ARG A 118 8.74 -2.40 -0.86
CA ARG A 118 8.82 -3.84 -0.61
C ARG A 118 10.21 -4.33 -0.89
N HIS A 119 10.62 -5.40 -0.20
CA HIS A 119 11.85 -6.10 -0.54
C HIS A 119 11.85 -6.44 -2.04
N PRO A 120 12.84 -5.98 -2.84
CA PRO A 120 12.80 -6.02 -4.30
C PRO A 120 12.56 -7.42 -4.88
N LEU A 121 13.23 -8.44 -4.33
CA LEU A 121 13.05 -9.83 -4.78
C LEU A 121 11.69 -10.41 -4.37
N ASP A 122 11.16 -10.04 -3.21
CA ASP A 122 9.83 -10.47 -2.79
C ASP A 122 8.73 -9.79 -3.63
N ARG A 123 8.97 -8.54 -4.06
CA ARG A 123 8.13 -7.84 -5.04
C ARG A 123 8.13 -8.60 -6.36
N LEU A 124 9.29 -8.94 -6.91
CA LEU A 124 9.41 -9.72 -8.16
C LEU A 124 8.71 -11.07 -8.03
N PHE A 125 8.88 -11.76 -6.91
CA PHE A 125 8.23 -13.05 -6.69
C PHE A 125 6.70 -12.90 -6.61
N SER A 126 6.22 -11.81 -6.01
CA SER A 126 4.81 -11.46 -5.98
C SER A 126 4.25 -11.10 -7.36
N VAL A 127 5.04 -10.47 -8.24
CA VAL A 127 4.69 -10.26 -9.65
C VAL A 127 4.51 -11.60 -10.35
N TYR A 128 5.50 -12.49 -10.28
CA TYR A 128 5.44 -13.82 -10.92
C TYR A 128 4.19 -14.59 -10.46
N ARG A 129 3.94 -14.68 -9.15
CA ARG A 129 2.75 -15.36 -8.61
C ARG A 129 1.44 -14.74 -9.11
N PHE A 130 1.36 -13.41 -9.11
CA PHE A 130 0.17 -12.71 -9.59
C PHE A 130 -0.11 -12.98 -11.07
N LEU A 131 0.93 -12.90 -11.92
CA LEU A 131 0.80 -13.15 -13.35
C LEU A 131 0.38 -14.59 -13.63
N ARG A 132 0.92 -15.53 -12.86
CA ARG A 132 0.57 -16.95 -12.97
C ARG A 132 -0.87 -17.26 -12.54
N GLU A 133 -1.35 -16.66 -11.45
CA GLU A 133 -2.68 -16.94 -10.92
C GLU A 133 -3.81 -16.25 -11.69
N LYS A 134 -3.60 -15.02 -12.18
CA LYS A 134 -4.67 -14.21 -12.82
C LYS A 134 -4.70 -14.31 -14.35
N TYR A 135 -4.20 -15.41 -14.92
CA TYR A 135 -4.34 -15.65 -16.36
C TYR A 135 -5.83 -15.75 -16.74
N SER A 136 -6.37 -14.70 -17.36
CA SER A 136 -7.79 -14.62 -17.77
C SER A 136 -8.03 -14.97 -19.24
N GLY A 137 -7.03 -15.57 -19.92
CA GLY A 137 -7.12 -15.90 -21.34
C GLY A 137 -7.06 -14.71 -22.29
N LYS A 138 -6.87 -13.49 -21.78
CA LYS A 138 -6.59 -12.30 -22.61
C LYS A 138 -5.09 -12.20 -22.88
N SER A 139 -4.77 -11.74 -24.10
CA SER A 139 -3.48 -11.72 -24.80
C SER A 139 -2.35 -10.90 -24.14
N ASP A 140 -2.03 -11.16 -22.89
CA ASP A 140 -0.82 -10.63 -22.26
C ASP A 140 0.27 -11.71 -22.25
N LEU A 141 1.31 -11.47 -23.06
CA LEU A 141 2.46 -12.36 -23.24
C LEU A 141 3.17 -12.69 -21.91
N LEU A 142 3.11 -11.80 -20.92
CA LEU A 142 3.72 -12.03 -19.61
C LEU A 142 2.88 -12.93 -18.71
N HIS A 143 1.57 -12.79 -18.77
CA HIS A 143 0.63 -13.70 -18.13
C HIS A 143 0.77 -15.11 -18.70
N GLN A 144 0.88 -15.22 -20.04
CA GLN A 144 1.16 -16.50 -20.70
C GLN A 144 2.51 -17.07 -20.27
N ALA A 145 3.58 -16.28 -20.34
CA ALA A 145 4.92 -16.70 -19.93
C ALA A 145 4.97 -17.14 -18.47
N ALA A 146 4.32 -16.45 -17.54
CA ALA A 146 4.29 -16.83 -16.12
C ALA A 146 3.50 -18.12 -15.86
N SER A 147 2.52 -18.44 -16.71
CA SER A 147 1.71 -19.65 -16.60
C SER A 147 2.42 -20.88 -17.19
N GLU A 148 3.07 -20.70 -18.35
CA GLU A 148 3.73 -21.79 -19.10
C GLU A 148 5.16 -22.06 -18.62
N LEU A 149 5.90 -21.04 -18.20
CA LEU A 149 7.28 -21.18 -17.79
C LEU A 149 7.41 -21.44 -16.29
N GLY A 150 8.42 -22.24 -15.93
CA GLY A 150 8.91 -22.27 -14.55
C GLY A 150 9.52 -20.93 -14.13
N CYS A 151 9.49 -20.66 -12.83
CA CYS A 151 9.98 -19.42 -12.20
C CYS A 151 11.34 -18.93 -12.75
N ALA A 152 12.34 -19.82 -12.83
CA ALA A 152 13.66 -19.47 -13.34
C ALA A 152 13.65 -19.03 -14.83
N ALA A 153 12.93 -19.76 -15.68
CA ALA A 153 12.84 -19.45 -17.11
C ALA A 153 12.07 -18.15 -17.34
N PHE A 154 11.00 -17.92 -16.58
CA PHE A 154 10.26 -16.66 -16.58
C PHE A 154 11.18 -15.47 -16.25
N PHE A 155 11.92 -15.53 -15.15
CA PHE A 155 12.78 -14.42 -14.74
C PHE A 155 13.93 -14.14 -15.72
N ARG A 156 14.56 -15.19 -16.28
CA ARG A 156 15.57 -15.01 -17.33
C ARG A 156 15.01 -14.27 -18.55
N GLN A 157 13.85 -14.71 -19.03
CA GLN A 157 13.20 -14.08 -20.18
C GLN A 157 12.83 -12.61 -19.88
N CYS A 158 12.34 -12.32 -18.67
CA CYS A 158 12.00 -10.96 -18.30
C CYS A 158 13.23 -10.06 -18.12
N LEU A 159 14.35 -10.56 -17.58
CA LEU A 159 15.60 -9.81 -17.48
C LEU A 159 16.15 -9.44 -18.86
N GLU A 160 16.00 -10.34 -19.83
CA GLU A 160 16.44 -10.12 -21.21
C GLU A 160 15.51 -9.17 -21.98
N LYS A 161 14.19 -9.42 -21.94
CA LYS A 161 13.23 -8.72 -22.80
C LYS A 161 12.63 -7.47 -22.18
N TYR A 162 12.54 -7.41 -20.85
CA TYR A 162 11.85 -6.33 -20.11
C TYR A 162 12.69 -5.82 -18.92
N PRO A 163 13.97 -5.45 -19.11
CA PRO A 163 14.86 -5.10 -18.00
C PRO A 163 14.33 -3.96 -17.12
N ALA A 164 13.66 -2.97 -17.71
CA ALA A 164 13.07 -1.84 -16.99
C ALA A 164 11.96 -2.23 -15.98
N TRP A 165 11.34 -3.42 -16.12
CA TRP A 165 10.30 -3.91 -15.21
C TRP A 165 10.88 -4.78 -14.08
N MET A 166 12.16 -5.15 -14.22
CA MET A 166 12.83 -6.11 -13.34
C MET A 166 13.95 -5.49 -12.52
N ARG A 167 14.55 -4.40 -13.00
CA ARG A 167 15.73 -3.75 -12.41
C ARG A 167 15.35 -2.46 -11.72
N ASN A 168 15.73 -2.31 -10.45
CA ASN A 168 15.63 -1.07 -9.66
C ASN A 168 14.31 -0.29 -9.86
N VAL A 169 13.19 -1.01 -9.90
CA VAL A 169 11.89 -0.42 -10.27
C VAL A 169 11.44 0.62 -9.27
N GLN A 170 11.70 0.41 -7.97
CA GLN A 170 11.25 1.34 -6.94
C GLN A 170 12.08 2.62 -6.96
N VAL A 171 13.39 2.52 -7.17
CA VAL A 171 14.27 3.67 -7.42
C VAL A 171 13.84 4.42 -8.67
N GLY A 172 13.52 3.73 -9.77
CA GLY A 172 13.04 4.38 -10.99
C GLY A 172 11.68 5.09 -10.85
N ILE A 173 10.87 4.72 -9.85
CA ILE A 173 9.59 5.40 -9.56
C ILE A 173 9.77 6.57 -8.60
N LEU A 174 10.71 6.47 -7.65
CA LEU A 174 11.02 7.51 -6.67
C LEU A 174 12.03 8.56 -7.16
N GLY A 175 12.83 8.24 -8.16
CA GLY A 175 13.81 9.15 -8.76
C GLY A 175 13.15 10.16 -9.70
N PRO A 176 13.54 11.45 -9.65
CA PRO A 176 13.02 12.47 -10.56
C PRO A 176 13.56 12.25 -11.97
N GLY A 177 12.69 11.87 -12.91
CA GLY A 177 12.87 12.02 -14.36
C GLY A 177 13.98 11.20 -15.04
N ASP A 178 14.99 10.71 -14.31
CA ASP A 178 16.07 9.86 -14.80
C ASP A 178 16.11 8.55 -13.98
N PRO A 179 15.83 7.37 -14.59
CA PRO A 179 15.73 6.07 -13.92
C PRO A 179 17.00 5.54 -13.20
N SER A 180 18.05 6.33 -13.00
CA SER A 180 19.39 5.80 -12.66
C SER A 180 20.16 6.52 -11.54
N SER A 181 19.51 7.13 -10.55
CA SER A 181 20.25 7.64 -9.39
C SER A 181 19.61 7.23 -8.06
N ALA A 182 20.10 6.13 -7.49
CA ALA A 182 19.81 5.75 -6.11
C ALA A 182 19.97 6.90 -5.10
N PRO A 183 20.99 7.79 -5.20
CA PRO A 183 21.09 8.97 -4.34
C PRO A 183 19.86 9.89 -4.35
N ALA A 184 19.26 10.13 -5.52
CA ALA A 184 18.09 10.98 -5.62
C ALA A 184 16.87 10.32 -4.96
N ALA A 185 16.61 9.04 -5.26
CA ALA A 185 15.52 8.30 -4.62
C ALA A 185 15.69 8.18 -3.09
N LEU A 186 16.93 8.03 -2.60
CA LEU A 186 17.23 8.02 -1.17
C LEU A 186 16.99 9.38 -0.51
N ALA A 187 17.35 10.49 -1.17
CA ALA A 187 17.07 11.83 -0.68
C ALA A 187 15.55 12.07 -0.54
N GLU A 188 14.78 11.52 -1.48
CA GLU A 188 13.33 11.61 -1.51
C GLU A 188 12.64 10.82 -0.39
N LEU A 189 13.20 9.72 0.11
CA LEU A 189 12.61 8.96 1.22
C LEU A 189 12.30 9.83 2.44
N SER A 190 13.17 10.81 2.73
CA SER A 190 13.02 11.71 3.87
C SER A 190 11.89 12.74 3.69
N ARG A 191 11.42 12.93 2.46
CA ARG A 191 10.33 13.84 2.12
C ARG A 191 8.96 13.16 2.16
N ILE A 192 8.93 11.83 2.08
CA ILE A 192 7.70 11.04 2.16
C ILE A 192 7.06 11.16 3.55
N ALA A 193 5.88 11.76 3.60
CA ALA A 193 5.07 11.93 4.80
C ALA A 193 4.74 10.57 5.41
N LEU A 194 4.08 9.73 4.62
CA LEU A 194 3.53 8.45 5.03
C LEU A 194 4.27 7.34 4.28
N LEU A 195 5.48 7.05 4.76
CA LEU A 195 6.31 5.97 4.27
C LEU A 195 5.93 4.65 4.97
N ALA A 196 5.86 3.57 4.21
CA ALA A 196 5.73 2.21 4.74
C ALA A 196 6.64 1.23 4.00
N THR A 197 6.90 0.11 4.66
CA THR A 197 7.48 -1.08 4.04
C THR A 197 6.59 -2.28 4.33
N THR A 198 6.45 -3.21 3.37
CA THR A 198 5.55 -4.36 3.52
C THR A 198 5.82 -5.25 4.74
N ASP A 199 7.06 -5.29 5.22
CA ASP A 199 7.45 -6.14 6.36
C ASP A 199 7.18 -5.49 7.72
N PHE A 200 6.91 -4.18 7.73
CA PHE A 200 6.51 -3.40 8.90
C PHE A 200 5.18 -2.68 8.62
N PHE A 201 4.27 -3.34 7.90
CA PHE A 201 3.09 -2.69 7.34
C PHE A 201 2.11 -2.26 8.44
N ASP A 202 1.83 -3.12 9.42
CA ASP A 202 0.97 -2.77 10.55
C ASP A 202 1.57 -1.61 11.37
N GLU A 203 2.87 -1.68 11.66
CA GLU A 203 3.63 -0.65 12.36
C GLU A 203 3.55 0.69 11.61
N SER A 204 3.69 0.65 10.28
CA SER A 204 3.57 1.85 9.44
C SER A 204 2.19 2.48 9.53
N LEU A 205 1.13 1.69 9.43
CA LEU A 205 -0.24 2.19 9.46
C LEU A 205 -0.64 2.73 10.85
N VAL A 206 -0.07 2.18 11.93
CA VAL A 206 -0.21 2.74 13.29
C VAL A 206 0.44 4.13 13.37
N VAL A 207 1.64 4.29 12.80
CA VAL A 207 2.30 5.59 12.72
C VAL A 207 1.49 6.56 11.86
N TRP A 208 0.89 6.11 10.77
CA TRP A 208 0.07 6.95 9.90
C TRP A 208 -1.22 7.41 10.58
N GLU A 209 -1.96 6.53 11.27
CA GLU A 209 -3.14 6.93 12.04
C GLU A 209 -2.80 8.00 13.08
N TYR A 210 -1.65 7.86 13.74
CA TYR A 210 -1.14 8.83 14.70
C TYR A 210 -0.79 10.16 14.04
N ALA A 211 -0.03 10.12 12.95
CA ALA A 211 0.38 11.28 12.17
C ALA A 211 -0.82 12.09 11.67
N LEU A 212 -1.83 11.39 11.17
CA LEU A 212 -2.99 11.98 10.52
C LEU A 212 -4.06 12.49 11.49
N PHE A 213 -4.01 12.09 12.76
CA PHE A 213 -5.01 12.47 13.76
C PHE A 213 -5.34 13.98 13.83
N PRO A 214 -4.36 14.92 13.75
CA PRO A 214 -4.65 16.36 13.82
C PRO A 214 -5.50 16.88 12.65
N VAL A 215 -5.37 16.27 11.47
CA VAL A 215 -6.02 16.74 10.22
C VAL A 215 -7.19 15.84 9.79
N PHE A 216 -7.22 14.59 10.26
CA PHE A 216 -8.30 13.63 10.08
C PHE A 216 -8.65 12.98 11.44
N PRO A 217 -9.38 13.70 12.32
CA PRO A 217 -9.76 13.15 13.62
C PRO A 217 -10.57 11.87 13.46
N GLY A 218 -10.16 10.81 14.16
CA GLY A 218 -10.82 9.51 14.12
C GLY A 218 -10.40 8.59 12.96
N ILE A 219 -9.40 8.98 12.16
CA ILE A 219 -8.93 8.18 11.04
C ILE A 219 -8.63 6.73 11.45
N SER A 220 -9.13 5.78 10.66
CA SER A 220 -8.90 4.35 10.88
C SER A 220 -8.40 3.65 9.63
N LEU A 221 -7.16 3.17 9.67
CA LEU A 221 -6.48 2.51 8.55
C LEU A 221 -6.35 0.99 8.73
N HIS A 222 -6.92 0.40 9.78
CA HIS A 222 -7.06 -1.07 9.90
C HIS A 222 -7.60 -1.67 8.59
N TYR A 223 -7.24 -2.88 8.21
CA TYR A 223 -7.49 -3.35 6.84
C TYR A 223 -7.81 -4.85 6.77
N LEU A 224 -8.31 -5.26 5.62
CA LEU A 224 -8.29 -6.65 5.18
C LEU A 224 -7.20 -6.78 4.14
N ALA A 225 -6.25 -7.69 4.37
CA ALA A 225 -5.16 -7.91 3.43
C ALA A 225 -5.74 -8.32 2.06
N GLN A 226 -5.39 -7.56 1.02
CA GLN A 226 -5.89 -7.77 -0.34
C GLN A 226 -4.91 -8.64 -1.14
N ASN A 227 -5.44 -9.56 -1.95
CA ASN A 227 -4.65 -10.47 -2.79
C ASN A 227 -3.61 -11.32 -2.02
N VAL A 228 -3.96 -11.80 -0.82
CA VAL A 228 -3.15 -12.79 -0.10
C VAL A 228 -3.37 -14.15 -0.76
N THR A 229 -2.34 -14.64 -1.44
CA THR A 229 -2.37 -15.92 -2.15
C THR A 229 -2.12 -17.12 -1.24
N HIS A 230 -1.63 -16.87 -0.01
CA HIS A 230 -1.30 -17.90 0.97
C HIS A 230 -2.37 -18.04 2.04
N SER A 231 -2.83 -19.27 2.26
CA SER A 231 -3.65 -19.64 3.42
C SER A 231 -2.87 -19.60 4.75
N THR A 232 -1.53 -19.62 4.69
CA THR A 232 -0.62 -19.62 5.84
C THR A 232 0.26 -18.37 5.84
N PRO A 233 0.44 -17.68 6.98
CA PRO A 233 1.43 -16.62 7.10
C PRO A 233 2.83 -17.15 6.75
N SER A 234 3.53 -16.50 5.81
CA SER A 234 4.93 -16.80 5.49
C SER A 234 5.78 -15.57 5.80
N THR A 235 6.96 -15.78 6.37
CA THR A 235 7.91 -14.69 6.63
C THR A 235 8.62 -14.26 5.34
N LEU A 236 9.25 -13.09 5.34
CA LEU A 236 10.03 -12.62 4.20
C LEU A 236 11.15 -13.63 3.85
N GLU A 237 11.87 -14.10 4.87
CA GLU A 237 12.96 -15.06 4.73
C GLU A 237 12.50 -16.35 4.07
N SER A 238 11.33 -16.87 4.46
CA SER A 238 10.76 -18.07 3.85
C SER A 238 10.41 -17.85 2.37
N ARG A 239 9.85 -16.68 2.02
CA ARG A 239 9.52 -16.36 0.63
C ARG A 239 10.78 -16.19 -0.23
N LEU A 240 11.84 -15.59 0.32
CA LEU A 240 13.13 -15.43 -0.36
C LEU A 240 13.84 -16.78 -0.54
N GLU A 241 13.80 -17.66 0.44
CA GLU A 241 14.38 -19.00 0.33
C GLU A 241 13.64 -19.84 -0.73
N GLU A 242 12.31 -19.72 -0.79
CA GLU A 242 11.53 -20.36 -1.84
C GLU A 242 11.90 -19.81 -3.22
N LEU A 243 12.01 -18.49 -3.37
CA LEU A 243 12.46 -17.88 -4.63
C LEU A 243 13.85 -18.37 -5.02
N ARG A 244 14.80 -18.42 -4.07
CA ARG A 244 16.17 -18.92 -4.27
C ARG A 244 16.18 -20.36 -4.76
N ARG A 245 15.40 -21.24 -4.13
CA ARG A 245 15.25 -22.64 -4.55
C ARG A 245 14.66 -22.76 -5.95
N LEU A 246 13.67 -21.94 -6.30
CA LEU A 246 13.01 -21.96 -7.61
C LEU A 246 13.88 -21.38 -8.74
N CYS A 247 14.71 -20.38 -8.47
CA CYS A 247 15.58 -19.73 -9.45
C CYS A 247 16.94 -20.43 -9.61
N GLY A 248 17.40 -21.11 -8.57
CA GLY A 248 18.79 -21.53 -8.44
C GLY A 248 19.71 -20.36 -8.09
N ARG A 249 20.90 -20.69 -7.55
CA ARG A 249 21.83 -19.71 -6.99
C ARG A 249 22.25 -18.63 -7.99
N SER A 250 22.67 -19.03 -9.19
CA SER A 250 23.20 -18.09 -10.19
C SER A 250 22.18 -17.02 -10.61
N LEU A 251 20.93 -17.40 -10.89
CA LEU A 251 19.88 -16.44 -11.26
C LEU A 251 19.43 -15.61 -10.06
N TYR A 252 19.40 -16.20 -8.86
CA TYR A 252 19.09 -15.44 -7.64
C TYR A 252 20.13 -14.34 -7.38
N ASP A 253 21.42 -14.65 -7.53
CA ASP A 253 22.51 -13.67 -7.38
C ASP A 253 22.45 -12.60 -8.49
N GLU A 254 22.07 -12.96 -9.72
CA GLU A 254 21.82 -12.00 -10.80
C GLU A 254 20.65 -11.05 -10.49
N LEU A 255 19.53 -11.58 -9.96
CA LEU A 255 18.38 -10.77 -9.55
C LEU A 255 18.72 -9.81 -8.40
N LEU A 256 19.58 -10.24 -7.47
CA LEU A 256 20.13 -9.37 -6.42
C LEU A 256 20.95 -8.22 -7.02
N GLY A 257 21.91 -8.52 -7.90
CA GLY A 257 22.74 -7.50 -8.55
C GLY A 257 21.92 -6.52 -9.38
N ALA A 258 20.94 -7.03 -10.12
CA ALA A 258 19.98 -6.26 -10.91
C ALA A 258 19.08 -5.31 -10.09
N ASN A 259 18.96 -5.54 -8.78
CA ASN A 259 18.11 -4.76 -7.86
C ASN A 259 18.89 -4.17 -6.69
N ALA A 260 20.21 -4.00 -6.82
CA ALA A 260 21.07 -3.58 -5.71
C ALA A 260 20.72 -2.19 -5.16
N GLU A 261 20.28 -1.25 -6.00
CA GLU A 261 19.88 0.09 -5.56
C GLU A 261 18.53 0.05 -4.85
N ASP A 262 17.61 -0.75 -5.38
CA ASP A 262 16.30 -1.04 -4.79
C ASP A 262 16.45 -1.70 -3.41
N MET A 263 17.49 -2.53 -3.21
CA MET A 263 17.85 -3.11 -1.91
C MET A 263 18.29 -2.03 -0.92
N GLN A 264 19.20 -1.13 -1.33
CA GLN A 264 19.66 -0.03 -0.49
C GLN A 264 18.50 0.89 -0.09
N LEU A 265 17.63 1.24 -1.05
CA LEU A 265 16.44 2.04 -0.82
C LEU A 265 15.51 1.38 0.21
N TYR A 266 15.22 0.09 0.04
CA TYR A 266 14.36 -0.67 0.96
C TYR A 266 14.96 -0.76 2.37
N GLU A 267 16.27 -1.01 2.51
CA GLU A 267 16.94 -1.07 3.81
C GLU A 267 16.86 0.25 4.56
N VAL A 268 17.10 1.37 3.88
CA VAL A 268 17.00 2.71 4.45
C VAL A 268 15.55 3.01 4.85
N ALA A 269 14.59 2.76 3.97
CA ALA A 269 13.18 2.97 4.27
C ALA A 269 12.70 2.13 5.47
N SER A 270 13.10 0.85 5.54
CA SER A 270 12.75 -0.05 6.64
C SER A 270 13.32 0.42 7.98
N ARG A 271 14.51 1.02 7.97
CA ARG A 271 15.10 1.63 9.18
C ARG A 271 14.29 2.85 9.62
N MET A 272 13.98 3.76 8.69
CA MET A 272 13.18 4.95 8.97
C MET A 272 11.79 4.62 9.50
N VAL A 273 11.11 3.62 8.92
CA VAL A 273 9.79 3.16 9.38
C VAL A 273 9.87 2.64 10.82
N ARG A 274 10.86 1.81 11.13
CA ARG A 274 11.08 1.31 12.49
C ARG A 274 11.37 2.43 13.47
N GLU A 275 12.26 3.36 13.11
CA GLU A 275 12.58 4.53 13.95
C GLU A 275 11.33 5.36 14.25
N ARG A 276 10.52 5.70 13.23
CA ARG A 276 9.25 6.42 13.40
C ARG A 276 8.28 5.67 14.31
N PHE A 277 8.20 4.34 14.18
CA PHE A 277 7.36 3.51 15.04
C PHE A 277 7.84 3.52 16.49
N HIS A 278 9.14 3.39 16.75
CA HIS A 278 9.70 3.39 18.10
C HIS A 278 9.69 4.76 18.79
N GLN A 279 9.74 5.86 18.03
CA GLN A 279 9.58 7.22 18.56
C GLN A 279 8.17 7.51 19.07
N ARG A 280 7.19 6.72 18.64
CA ARG A 280 5.80 6.90 19.03
C ARG A 280 5.57 6.37 20.45
N PRO A 281 4.96 7.16 21.36
CA PRO A 281 4.57 6.68 22.68
C PRO A 281 3.62 5.47 22.59
N ASP A 282 3.77 4.52 23.52
CA ASP A 282 2.92 3.34 23.65
C ASP A 282 2.75 2.53 22.34
N CYS A 283 3.79 2.51 21.50
CA CYS A 283 3.76 1.88 20.17
C CYS A 283 3.30 0.41 20.21
N SER A 284 3.76 -0.38 21.18
CA SER A 284 3.35 -1.79 21.35
C SER A 284 1.86 -1.96 21.64
N GLN A 285 1.28 -1.13 22.52
CA GLN A 285 -0.14 -1.21 22.85
C GLN A 285 -1.00 -0.89 21.63
N TRP A 286 -0.67 0.20 20.92
CA TRP A 286 -1.42 0.59 19.74
C TRP A 286 -1.29 -0.39 18.58
N LEU A 287 -0.13 -1.04 18.44
CA LEU A 287 0.05 -2.10 17.47
C LEU A 287 -0.88 -3.29 17.78
N GLU A 288 -1.02 -3.66 19.05
CA GLU A 288 -1.95 -4.73 19.43
C GLU A 288 -3.40 -4.31 19.17
N GLU A 289 -3.80 -3.10 19.58
CA GLU A 289 -5.15 -2.56 19.30
C GLU A 289 -5.44 -2.47 17.79
N PHE A 290 -4.44 -2.11 16.98
CA PHE A 290 -4.56 -2.10 15.52
C PHE A 290 -4.76 -3.52 14.96
N ARG A 291 -3.98 -4.48 15.43
CA ARG A 291 -4.11 -5.90 15.04
C ARG A 291 -5.43 -6.50 15.48
N GLU A 292 -5.95 -6.11 16.64
CA GLU A 292 -7.30 -6.48 17.10
C GLU A 292 -8.38 -5.96 16.14
N ARG A 293 -8.29 -4.71 15.70
CA ARG A 293 -9.21 -4.15 14.70
C ARG A 293 -9.14 -4.88 13.36
N ASN A 294 -7.95 -5.27 12.91
CA ASN A 294 -7.77 -6.12 11.72
C ASN A 294 -8.48 -7.47 11.90
N ARG A 295 -8.28 -8.15 13.03
CA ARG A 295 -8.94 -9.44 13.35
C ARG A 295 -10.45 -9.30 13.41
N ALA A 296 -10.96 -8.25 14.07
CA ALA A 296 -12.39 -7.98 14.18
C ALA A 296 -13.03 -7.68 12.81
N LEU A 297 -12.35 -6.93 11.95
CA LEU A 297 -12.80 -6.70 10.58
C LEU A 297 -12.85 -8.00 9.76
N ALA A 298 -11.79 -8.82 9.83
CA ALA A 298 -11.74 -10.12 9.16
C ALA A 298 -12.87 -11.06 9.62
N TYR A 299 -13.16 -11.07 10.92
CA TYR A 299 -14.27 -11.83 11.48
C TYR A 299 -15.62 -11.36 10.92
N ARG A 300 -15.89 -10.04 10.94
CA ARG A 300 -17.15 -9.45 10.43
C ARG A 300 -17.38 -9.75 8.94
N CYS A 301 -16.34 -9.73 8.12
CA CYS A 301 -16.46 -10.07 6.70
C CYS A 301 -16.70 -11.56 6.47
N ARG A 302 -16.11 -12.45 7.28
CA ARG A 302 -16.38 -13.89 7.18
C ARG A 302 -17.81 -14.25 7.60
N THR A 303 -18.33 -13.62 8.66
CA THR A 303 -19.70 -13.88 9.14
C THR A 303 -20.74 -13.31 8.18
N SER A 304 -20.54 -12.12 7.62
CA SER A 304 -21.46 -11.54 6.63
C SER A 304 -21.49 -12.35 5.33
N LEU A 305 -20.33 -12.86 4.87
CA LEU A 305 -20.30 -13.81 3.76
C LEU A 305 -21.08 -15.07 4.11
N ARG A 306 -20.80 -15.73 5.23
CA ARG A 306 -21.55 -16.94 5.65
C ARG A 306 -23.07 -16.70 5.78
N ALA A 307 -23.49 -15.54 6.25
CA ALA A 307 -24.90 -15.16 6.32
C ALA A 307 -25.51 -14.96 4.92
N ARG A 308 -24.78 -14.34 3.98
CA ARG A 308 -25.16 -14.25 2.56
C ARG A 308 -25.22 -15.62 1.87
N TRP A 309 -24.31 -16.54 2.20
CA TRP A 309 -24.35 -17.91 1.69
C TRP A 309 -25.54 -18.70 2.25
N ARG A 310 -25.87 -18.56 3.54
CA ARG A 310 -27.04 -19.20 4.18
C ARG A 310 -28.38 -18.67 3.68
N THR A 311 -28.46 -17.39 3.33
CA THR A 311 -29.67 -16.79 2.74
C THR A 311 -29.81 -17.11 1.25
N ARG A 312 -28.70 -17.32 0.52
CA ARG A 312 -28.70 -17.72 -0.89
C ARG A 312 -28.94 -19.23 -1.11
N PHE A 313 -28.66 -20.06 -0.12
CA PHE A 313 -28.99 -21.50 -0.12
C PHE A 313 -29.62 -21.87 1.24
N PRO A 314 -30.94 -21.68 1.40
CA PRO A 314 -31.65 -22.28 2.53
C PRO A 314 -31.47 -23.79 2.43
N LYS A 315 -31.19 -24.45 3.57
CA LYS A 315 -31.17 -25.91 3.66
C LYS A 315 -32.55 -26.45 3.26
N HIS A 316 -32.74 -26.80 1.99
CA HIS A 316 -33.75 -27.79 1.62
C HIS A 316 -33.08 -29.15 1.65
N LEU A 317 -33.30 -29.87 2.75
CA LEU A 317 -33.39 -31.32 2.85
C LEU A 317 -33.58 -31.66 4.35
N ASP A 318 -34.76 -31.30 4.87
CA ASP A 318 -35.44 -32.17 5.83
C ASP A 318 -36.39 -33.01 4.98
N TYR A 319 -35.94 -34.17 4.53
CA TYR A 319 -36.86 -35.27 4.27
C TYR A 319 -36.89 -36.07 5.55
N SER A 320 -37.87 -35.74 6.39
CA SER A 320 -38.39 -36.65 7.38
C SER A 320 -38.73 -37.97 6.68
N SER A 321 -38.04 -39.02 7.08
CA SER A 321 -38.46 -40.40 6.86
C SER A 321 -39.88 -40.59 7.40
N GLN A 322 -40.83 -40.70 6.49
CA GLN A 322 -42.08 -41.42 6.69
C GLN A 322 -42.23 -42.40 5.53
N ASP A 323 -42.44 -43.65 5.95
CA ASP A 323 -42.69 -44.90 5.24
C ASP A 323 -41.52 -45.63 4.54
#